data_AF-A0A640VW61-F1
#
_entry.id   AF-A0A640VW61-F1
#
_cell.length_a   1.000
_cell.length_b   1.000
_cell.length_c   1.000
_cell.angle_alpha   90.00
_cell.angle_beta   90.00
_cell.angle_gamma   90.00
#
_symmetry.space_group_name_H-M   'P 1'
#
loop_
_entity.id
_entity.type
_entity.pdbx_description
1 polymer ?
#
loop_
_entity_poly.entity_id
_entity_poly.type
_entity_poly.pdbx_seq_one_letter_code
_entity_poly.pdbx_strand_id
1 'polypeptide(L)'
;MIGKLSGGLSPAALATAYLDWSLHLIASPDKQTELIWALLSDPAGEDAALDPRFKDATWQAQPYATFAQQFLAAQQWWDQATRGLPGVDPKHERMVNFMARQWLDMMSPANFAATNPLVVARSIAEGGENLRRGLRYWLEDFHRLISGRPRRASTFAVGTDLATTPGDVVLKNDLIELIRYHPTTDKLHPEPILIVPAWIMKYYILDLTAERSLVAYLRDQGFEVFIISWKNPGASDAHLSMQTYLDLGPRAALTHLKHGGAERVHAVGYCLGGTLLSIAAAAAARDQDSTLLDG
;
A
#
# COMPACT_ATOMS: atom_id res chain seq x y z
N MET A 1 -20.69 -16.89 -8.20
CA MET A 1 -20.46 -17.45 -6.85
C MET A 1 -18.99 -17.84 -6.62
N ILE A 2 -18.25 -18.31 -7.62
CA ILE A 2 -16.83 -18.71 -7.51
C ILE A 2 -15.87 -17.51 -7.32
N GLY A 3 -16.09 -16.38 -8.01
CA GLY A 3 -15.16 -15.21 -7.96
C GLY A 3 -15.08 -14.45 -6.62
N LYS A 4 -16.04 -14.64 -5.71
CA LYS A 4 -15.98 -14.07 -4.35
C LYS A 4 -15.17 -14.92 -3.37
N LEU A 5 -14.99 -16.21 -3.65
CA LEU A 5 -14.18 -17.13 -2.83
C LEU A 5 -12.68 -17.04 -3.17
N SER A 6 -12.33 -16.59 -4.37
CA SER A 6 -10.95 -16.57 -4.86
C SER A 6 -10.29 -15.18 -4.85
N GLY A 7 -10.93 -14.16 -4.27
CA GLY A 7 -10.36 -12.81 -4.18
C GLY A 7 -10.09 -12.16 -5.53
N GLY A 8 -10.79 -12.56 -6.60
CA GLY A 8 -10.59 -12.03 -7.96
C GLY A 8 -9.68 -12.88 -8.87
N LEU A 9 -9.07 -13.96 -8.36
CA LEU A 9 -8.28 -14.90 -9.19
C LEU A 9 -9.19 -15.99 -9.76
N SER A 10 -9.05 -16.35 -11.03
CA SER A 10 -9.81 -17.47 -11.61
C SER A 10 -9.23 -18.81 -11.13
N PRO A 11 -9.99 -19.67 -10.42
CA PRO A 11 -9.48 -20.98 -10.00
C PRO A 11 -9.07 -21.85 -11.20
N ALA A 12 -9.77 -21.72 -12.32
CA ALA A 12 -9.41 -22.40 -13.56
C ALA A 12 -8.07 -21.89 -14.11
N ALA A 13 -7.83 -20.57 -14.08
CA ALA A 13 -6.54 -20.02 -14.52
C ALA A 13 -5.38 -20.50 -13.64
N LEU A 14 -5.58 -20.52 -12.32
CA LEU A 14 -4.61 -21.06 -11.37
C LEU A 14 -4.33 -22.54 -11.65
N ALA A 15 -5.37 -23.36 -11.78
CA ALA A 15 -5.23 -24.78 -12.07
C ALA A 15 -4.46 -25.03 -13.38
N THR A 16 -4.79 -24.30 -14.46
CA THR A 16 -4.08 -24.40 -15.74
C THR A 16 -2.61 -24.02 -15.61
N ALA A 17 -2.28 -22.95 -14.89
CA ALA A 17 -0.89 -22.55 -14.71
C ALA A 17 -0.09 -23.55 -13.89
N TYR A 18 -0.68 -24.10 -12.83
CA TYR A 18 -0.05 -25.17 -12.05
C TYR A 18 0.18 -26.43 -12.89
N LEU A 19 -0.80 -26.82 -13.71
CA LEU A 19 -0.65 -27.94 -14.63
C LEU A 19 0.48 -27.70 -15.63
N ASP A 20 0.47 -26.56 -16.31
CA ASP A 20 1.50 -26.16 -17.28
C ASP A 20 2.92 -26.17 -16.67
N TRP A 21 3.08 -25.53 -15.51
CA TRP A 21 4.34 -25.55 -14.76
C TRP A 21 4.76 -26.97 -14.36
N SER A 22 3.84 -27.76 -13.80
CA SER A 22 4.17 -29.11 -13.30
C SER A 22 4.60 -30.06 -14.42
N LEU A 23 3.95 -30.01 -15.58
CA LEU A 23 4.27 -30.85 -16.73
C LEU A 23 5.67 -30.52 -17.27
N HIS A 24 6.00 -29.23 -17.40
CA HIS A 24 7.31 -28.79 -17.85
C HIS A 24 8.41 -29.08 -16.82
N LEU A 25 8.12 -28.97 -15.52
CA LEU A 25 9.06 -29.35 -14.47
C LEU A 25 9.37 -30.85 -14.51
N ILE A 26 8.34 -31.69 -14.66
CA ILE A 26 8.49 -33.15 -14.79
C ILE A 26 9.28 -33.51 -16.07
N ALA A 27 9.11 -32.74 -17.15
CA ALA A 27 9.81 -32.93 -18.42
C ALA A 27 11.23 -32.33 -18.46
N SER A 28 11.71 -31.71 -17.38
CA SER A 28 13.00 -31.01 -17.33
C SER A 28 13.99 -31.64 -16.34
N PRO A 29 14.73 -32.71 -16.73
CA PRO A 29 15.69 -33.39 -15.85
C PRO A 29 16.80 -32.47 -15.31
N ASP A 30 17.28 -31.54 -16.12
CA ASP A 30 18.32 -30.57 -15.71
C ASP A 30 17.81 -29.70 -14.55
N LYS A 31 16.58 -29.20 -14.67
CA LYS A 31 15.94 -28.38 -13.64
C LYS A 31 15.68 -29.20 -12.37
N GLN A 32 15.25 -30.45 -12.49
CA GLN A 32 15.08 -31.34 -11.33
C GLN A 32 16.42 -31.57 -10.61
N THR A 33 17.50 -31.77 -11.37
CA THR A 33 18.84 -31.98 -10.80
C THR A 33 19.31 -30.72 -10.06
N GLU A 34 19.13 -29.53 -10.65
CA GLU A 34 19.38 -28.24 -10.00
C GLU A 34 18.64 -28.11 -8.67
N LEU A 35 17.34 -28.42 -8.64
CA LEU A 35 16.51 -28.30 -7.44
C LEU A 35 16.88 -29.31 -6.35
N ILE A 36 17.27 -30.53 -6.73
CA ILE A 36 17.78 -31.54 -5.80
C ILE A 36 19.10 -31.05 -5.19
N TRP A 37 20.00 -30.50 -6.02
CA TRP A 37 21.25 -29.93 -5.55
C TRP A 37 21.03 -28.75 -4.60
N ALA A 38 20.08 -27.87 -4.92
CA ALA A 38 19.68 -26.75 -4.07
C ALA A 38 19.11 -27.20 -2.71
N LEU A 39 18.43 -28.35 -2.65
CA LEU A 39 17.90 -28.92 -1.40
C LEU A 39 18.99 -29.56 -0.53
N LEU A 40 19.99 -30.18 -1.18
CA LEU A 40 21.09 -30.89 -0.50
C LEU A 40 22.22 -29.95 -0.06
N SER A 41 22.35 -28.82 -0.74
CA SER A 41 23.28 -27.76 -0.33
C SER A 41 22.78 -27.13 0.96
N ASP A 42 23.68 -26.90 1.91
CA ASP A 42 23.38 -25.95 2.98
C ASP A 42 23.17 -24.60 2.30
N PRO A 43 21.95 -24.03 2.35
CA PRO A 43 21.71 -22.76 1.70
C PRO A 43 22.64 -21.76 2.37
N ALA A 44 23.53 -21.14 1.59
CA ALA A 44 24.05 -19.83 1.93
C ALA A 44 22.84 -18.88 1.90
N GLY A 45 22.01 -18.96 2.95
CA GLY A 45 20.75 -18.27 3.03
C GLY A 45 21.01 -16.78 2.95
N GLU A 46 20.10 -16.06 2.32
CA GLU A 46 20.08 -14.61 2.44
C GLU A 46 20.17 -14.23 3.92
N ASP A 47 20.96 -13.21 4.23
CA ASP A 47 21.07 -12.70 5.59
C ASP A 47 19.67 -12.31 6.07
N ALA A 48 19.20 -12.99 7.12
CA ALA A 48 17.86 -12.76 7.68
C ALA A 48 17.66 -11.29 8.08
N ALA A 49 18.72 -10.55 8.37
CA ALA A 49 18.65 -9.12 8.68
C ALA A 49 18.16 -8.25 7.50
N LEU A 50 18.26 -8.74 6.25
CA LEU A 50 17.75 -8.05 5.07
C LEU A 50 16.23 -8.17 4.93
N ASP A 51 15.62 -9.20 5.51
CA ASP A 51 14.17 -9.37 5.51
C ASP A 51 13.53 -8.51 6.61
N PRO A 52 12.60 -7.59 6.29
CA PRO A 52 11.94 -6.74 7.28
C PRO A 52 11.29 -7.50 8.43
N ARG A 53 10.88 -8.76 8.23
CA ARG A 53 10.24 -9.61 9.25
C ARG A 53 11.22 -10.06 10.34
N PHE A 54 12.50 -10.20 10.01
CA PHE A 54 13.54 -10.73 10.90
C PHE A 54 14.59 -9.67 11.29
N LYS A 55 14.26 -8.39 11.09
CA LYS A 55 15.16 -7.25 11.35
C LYS A 55 15.56 -7.09 12.82
N ASP A 56 14.71 -7.51 13.76
CA ASP A 56 15.02 -7.39 15.19
C ASP A 56 16.15 -8.35 15.60
N ALA A 57 17.09 -7.88 16.41
CA ALA A 57 18.27 -8.65 16.81
C ALA A 57 17.93 -9.97 17.53
N THR A 58 16.75 -10.10 18.13
CA THR A 58 16.29 -11.35 18.76
C THR A 58 16.13 -12.50 17.76
N TRP A 59 15.92 -12.21 16.47
CA TRP A 59 15.89 -13.22 15.41
C TRP A 59 17.27 -13.82 15.09
N GLN A 60 18.36 -13.18 15.52
CA GLN A 60 19.72 -13.71 15.35
C GLN A 60 20.11 -14.71 16.44
N ALA A 61 19.31 -14.83 17.50
CA ALA A 61 19.52 -15.80 18.56
C ALA A 61 18.92 -17.17 18.20
N GLN A 62 19.58 -18.25 18.63
CA GLN A 62 19.02 -19.60 18.51
C GLN A 62 17.86 -19.80 19.50
N PRO A 63 16.79 -20.53 19.12
CA PRO A 63 16.57 -21.26 17.86
C PRO A 63 15.99 -20.42 16.71
N TYR A 64 15.63 -19.15 16.95
CA TYR A 64 14.91 -18.29 16.00
C TYR A 64 15.68 -18.02 14.71
N ALA A 65 17.01 -17.91 14.80
CA ALA A 65 17.88 -17.78 13.63
C ALA A 65 17.71 -18.97 12.67
N THR A 66 17.62 -20.18 13.20
CA THR A 66 17.40 -21.39 12.40
C THR A 66 16.01 -21.36 11.73
N PHE A 67 14.97 -20.93 12.44
CA PHE A 67 13.63 -20.81 11.84
C PHE A 67 13.60 -19.79 10.70
N ALA A 68 14.23 -18.63 10.89
CA ALA A 68 14.31 -17.60 9.86
C ALA A 68 15.11 -18.10 8.63
N GLN A 69 16.27 -18.72 8.85
CA GLN A 69 17.11 -19.26 7.78
C GLN A 69 16.41 -20.37 6.99
N GLN A 70 15.78 -21.34 7.66
CA GLN A 70 15.03 -22.41 6.99
C GLN A 70 13.86 -21.87 6.17
N PHE A 71 13.17 -20.87 6.70
CA PHE A 71 12.09 -20.21 5.99
C PHE A 71 12.60 -19.49 4.72
N LEU A 72 13.67 -18.70 4.82
CA LEU A 72 14.26 -18.00 3.68
C LEU A 72 14.82 -18.96 2.63
N ALA A 73 15.47 -20.04 3.06
CA ALA A 73 15.91 -21.12 2.18
C ALA A 73 14.75 -21.75 1.41
N ALA A 74 13.62 -22.01 2.09
CA ALA A 74 12.42 -22.52 1.43
C ALA A 74 11.87 -21.53 0.41
N GLN A 75 11.88 -20.21 0.70
CA GLN A 75 11.47 -19.19 -0.26
C GLN A 75 12.37 -19.16 -1.50
N GLN A 76 13.70 -19.22 -1.29
CA GLN A 76 14.67 -19.23 -2.38
C GLN A 76 14.53 -20.48 -3.25
N TRP A 77 14.36 -21.66 -2.63
CA TRP A 77 14.16 -22.91 -3.34
C TRP A 77 12.88 -22.87 -4.20
N TRP A 78 11.76 -22.40 -3.64
CA TRP A 78 10.52 -22.26 -4.39
C TRP A 78 10.60 -21.19 -5.49
N ASP A 79 11.38 -20.14 -5.31
CA ASP A 79 11.63 -19.17 -6.36
C ASP A 79 12.37 -19.81 -7.55
N GLN A 80 13.41 -20.59 -7.28
CA GLN A 80 14.12 -21.36 -8.30
C GLN A 80 13.21 -22.40 -8.96
N ALA A 81 12.38 -23.10 -8.18
CA ALA A 81 11.48 -24.14 -8.68
C ALA A 81 10.38 -23.61 -9.62
N THR A 82 10.06 -22.33 -9.52
CA THR A 82 8.93 -21.72 -10.24
C THR A 82 9.36 -20.72 -11.30
N ARG A 83 10.67 -20.57 -11.56
CA ARG A 83 11.23 -19.66 -12.57
C ARG A 83 12.21 -20.35 -13.51
N GLY A 84 12.32 -19.82 -14.72
CA GLY A 84 13.34 -20.23 -15.70
C GLY A 84 13.12 -21.65 -16.22
N LEU A 85 11.87 -22.10 -16.27
CA LEU A 85 11.50 -23.41 -16.81
C LEU A 85 11.23 -23.29 -18.31
N PRO A 86 12.02 -23.95 -19.18
CA PRO A 86 11.80 -23.90 -20.62
C PRO A 86 10.40 -24.42 -20.99
N GLY A 87 9.71 -23.69 -21.86
CA GLY A 87 8.41 -24.08 -22.42
C GLY A 87 7.17 -23.64 -21.61
N VAL A 88 7.33 -23.25 -20.35
CA VAL A 88 6.23 -22.71 -19.54
C VAL A 88 5.82 -21.32 -20.07
N ASP A 89 4.51 -21.04 -20.13
CA ASP A 89 4.05 -19.69 -20.45
C ASP A 89 4.55 -18.69 -19.39
N PRO A 90 5.21 -17.58 -19.77
CA PRO A 90 5.74 -16.61 -18.81
C PRO A 90 4.70 -16.05 -17.82
N LYS A 91 3.42 -15.99 -18.22
CA LYS A 91 2.32 -15.60 -17.35
C LYS A 91 1.99 -16.68 -16.33
N HIS A 92 1.99 -17.94 -16.73
CA HIS A 92 1.80 -19.07 -15.82
C HIS A 92 2.96 -19.18 -14.82
N GLU A 93 4.20 -19.01 -15.29
CA GLU A 93 5.40 -18.95 -14.45
C GLU A 93 5.25 -17.90 -13.34
N ARG A 94 4.95 -16.64 -13.72
CA ARG A 94 4.73 -15.55 -12.75
C ARG A 94 3.61 -15.85 -11.77
N MET A 95 2.53 -16.46 -12.23
CA MET A 95 1.37 -16.77 -11.38
C MET A 95 1.69 -17.87 -10.36
N VAL A 96 2.37 -18.94 -10.78
CA VAL A 96 2.78 -20.03 -9.87
C VAL A 96 3.81 -19.51 -8.87
N ASN A 97 4.82 -18.75 -9.31
CA ASN A 97 5.80 -18.13 -8.42
C ASN A 97 5.13 -17.21 -7.38
N PHE A 98 4.21 -16.35 -7.82
CA PHE A 98 3.47 -15.47 -6.92
C PHE A 98 2.68 -16.27 -5.89
N MET A 99 1.91 -17.28 -6.30
CA MET A 99 1.12 -18.09 -5.39
C MET A 99 1.98 -18.88 -4.40
N ALA A 100 3.09 -19.47 -4.86
CA ALA A 100 4.04 -20.17 -4.00
C ALA A 100 4.59 -19.23 -2.90
N ARG A 101 4.98 -18.01 -3.28
CA ARG A 101 5.42 -16.97 -2.32
C ARG A 101 4.33 -16.63 -1.31
N GLN A 102 3.08 -16.42 -1.74
CA GLN A 102 1.96 -16.13 -0.84
C GLN A 102 1.70 -17.26 0.17
N TRP A 103 1.74 -18.53 -0.29
CA TRP A 103 1.58 -19.68 0.59
C TRP A 103 2.71 -19.80 1.61
N LEU A 104 3.96 -19.59 1.18
CA LEU A 104 5.10 -19.58 2.10
C LEU A 104 5.00 -18.43 3.10
N ASP A 105 4.67 -17.22 2.66
CA ASP A 105 4.54 -16.06 3.55
C ASP A 105 3.52 -16.28 4.66
N MET A 106 2.44 -17.03 4.40
CA MET A 106 1.49 -17.45 5.45
C MET A 106 2.12 -18.36 6.50
N MET A 107 3.09 -19.19 6.11
CA MET A 107 3.81 -20.13 6.96
C MET A 107 5.05 -19.51 7.64
N SER A 108 5.29 -18.20 7.48
CA SER A 108 6.42 -17.52 8.11
C SER A 108 6.41 -17.70 9.63
N PRO A 109 7.58 -17.99 10.27
CA PRO A 109 7.66 -18.14 11.72
C PRO A 109 7.29 -16.86 12.48
N ALA A 110 7.35 -15.69 11.82
CA ALA A 110 6.92 -14.43 12.40
C ALA A 110 5.40 -14.35 12.65
N ASN A 111 4.60 -15.17 11.95
CA ASN A 111 3.14 -15.15 12.05
C ASN A 111 2.59 -15.90 13.27
N PHE A 112 3.41 -16.73 13.93
CA PHE A 112 2.96 -17.57 15.04
C PHE A 112 3.58 -17.12 16.36
N ALA A 113 2.74 -16.97 17.38
CA ALA A 113 3.15 -16.49 18.70
C ALA A 113 4.23 -17.35 19.35
N ALA A 114 4.25 -18.66 19.08
CA ALA A 114 5.21 -19.60 19.66
C ALA A 114 6.61 -19.49 19.02
N THR A 115 6.69 -19.12 17.75
CA THR A 115 7.95 -19.04 16.99
C THR A 115 8.46 -17.61 16.82
N ASN A 116 7.68 -16.61 17.23
CA ASN A 116 8.06 -15.21 17.16
C ASN A 116 8.73 -14.76 18.49
N PRO A 117 10.03 -14.43 18.50
CA PRO A 117 10.77 -14.09 19.71
C PRO A 117 10.24 -12.83 20.41
N LEU A 118 9.74 -11.84 19.64
CA LEU A 118 9.18 -10.61 20.20
C LEU A 118 7.89 -10.89 20.98
N VAL A 119 7.05 -11.78 20.46
CA VAL A 119 5.82 -12.19 21.14
C VAL A 119 6.14 -13.01 22.38
N VAL A 120 7.08 -13.95 22.30
CA VAL A 120 7.51 -14.76 23.44
C VAL A 120 8.10 -13.86 24.54
N ALA A 121 9.06 -13.00 24.20
CA ALA A 121 9.69 -12.08 25.14
C ALA A 121 8.68 -11.15 25.81
N ARG A 122 7.75 -10.59 25.03
CA ARG A 122 6.68 -9.73 25.57
C ARG A 122 5.72 -10.50 26.48
N SER A 123 5.40 -11.74 26.12
CA SER A 123 4.53 -12.60 26.93
C SER A 123 5.18 -12.96 28.26
N ILE A 124 6.49 -13.23 28.28
CA ILE A 124 7.23 -13.44 29.53
C ILE A 124 7.24 -12.15 30.37
N ALA A 125 7.57 -11.00 29.74
CA ALA A 125 7.67 -9.72 30.44
C ALA A 125 6.33 -9.25 31.05
N GLU A 126 5.21 -9.51 30.36
CA GLU A 126 3.87 -9.14 30.84
C GLU A 126 3.13 -10.27 31.56
N GLY A 127 3.78 -11.41 31.84
CA GLY A 127 3.11 -12.57 32.44
C GLY A 127 1.90 -13.10 31.64
N GLY A 128 1.94 -12.94 30.31
CA GLY A 128 0.89 -13.38 29.38
C GLY A 128 -0.27 -12.40 29.17
N GLU A 129 -0.24 -11.23 29.80
CA GLU A 129 -1.36 -10.27 29.68
C GLU A 129 -1.55 -9.77 28.24
N ASN A 130 -0.48 -9.60 27.45
CA ASN A 130 -0.55 -9.29 26.01
C ASN A 130 -1.44 -10.28 25.23
N LEU A 131 -1.34 -11.59 25.51
CA LEU A 131 -2.14 -12.63 24.86
C LEU A 131 -3.61 -12.57 25.30
N ARG A 132 -3.85 -12.32 26.60
CA ARG A 132 -5.21 -12.09 27.12
C ARG A 132 -5.87 -10.87 26.46
N ARG A 133 -5.15 -9.75 26.35
CA ARG A 133 -5.65 -8.56 25.64
C ARG A 133 -5.94 -8.89 24.18
N GLY A 134 -5.03 -9.58 23.49
CA GLY A 134 -5.19 -10.01 22.11
C GLY A 134 -6.43 -10.88 21.88
N LEU A 135 -6.66 -11.88 22.75
CA LEU A 135 -7.84 -12.74 22.68
C LEU A 135 -9.14 -11.95 22.89
N ARG A 136 -9.14 -11.00 23.83
CA ARG A 136 -10.30 -10.10 24.02
C ARG A 136 -10.59 -9.29 22.77
N TYR A 137 -9.57 -8.69 22.14
CA TYR A 137 -9.74 -7.95 20.88
C TYR A 137 -10.27 -8.86 19.76
N TRP A 138 -9.74 -10.09 19.64
CA TRP A 138 -10.20 -11.05 18.66
C TRP A 138 -11.68 -11.44 18.88
N LEU A 139 -12.09 -11.70 20.13
CA LEU A 139 -13.49 -12.02 20.45
C LEU A 139 -14.42 -10.85 20.15
N GLU A 140 -14.01 -9.62 20.47
CA GLU A 140 -14.78 -8.41 20.14
C GLU A 140 -14.93 -8.25 18.63
N ASP A 141 -13.86 -8.42 17.85
CA ASP A 141 -13.89 -8.29 16.40
C ASP A 141 -14.69 -9.41 15.75
N PHE A 142 -14.56 -10.64 16.22
CA PHE A 142 -15.35 -11.79 15.74
C PHE A 142 -16.84 -11.59 15.99
N HIS A 143 -17.21 -11.15 17.21
CA HIS A 143 -18.58 -10.81 17.54
C HIS A 143 -19.11 -9.67 16.67
N ARG A 144 -18.30 -8.65 16.37
CA ARG A 144 -18.67 -7.56 15.46
C ARG A 144 -18.90 -8.02 14.03
N LEU A 145 -18.02 -8.88 13.50
CA LEU A 145 -18.14 -9.45 12.15
C LEU A 145 -19.46 -10.23 11.99
N ILE A 146 -19.81 -11.06 12.98
CA ILE A 146 -21.06 -11.84 12.95
C ILE A 146 -22.29 -10.95 13.17
N SER A 147 -22.19 -9.93 14.02
CA SER A 147 -23.31 -9.03 14.33
C SER A 147 -23.51 -7.89 13.32
N GLY A 148 -22.65 -7.77 12.30
CA GLY A 148 -22.73 -6.72 11.28
C GLY A 148 -22.54 -5.29 11.85
N ARG A 149 -21.98 -5.16 13.05
CA ARG A 149 -21.78 -3.86 13.70
C ARG A 149 -20.59 -3.14 13.05
N PRO A 150 -20.75 -1.88 12.60
CA PRO A 150 -19.62 -1.12 12.06
C PRO A 150 -18.52 -0.99 13.11
N ARG A 151 -17.27 -0.91 12.65
CA ARG A 151 -16.15 -0.57 13.56
C ARG A 151 -16.49 0.74 14.26
N ARG A 152 -16.34 0.76 15.58
CA ARG A 152 -16.56 1.96 16.39
C ARG A 152 -15.72 3.09 15.78
N ALA A 153 -16.33 4.25 15.54
CA ALA A 153 -15.58 5.43 15.11
C ALA A 153 -14.42 5.64 16.09
N SER A 154 -13.22 5.81 15.55
CA SER A 154 -12.04 6.06 16.37
C SER A 154 -12.29 7.27 17.27
N THR A 155 -11.73 7.26 18.47
CA THR A 155 -11.71 8.42 19.38
C THR A 155 -10.92 9.61 18.83
N PHE A 156 -10.24 9.45 17.70
CA PHE A 156 -9.45 10.49 17.07
C PHE A 156 -10.34 11.60 16.47
N ALA A 157 -10.06 12.84 16.85
CA ALA A 157 -10.66 14.04 16.30
C ALA A 157 -9.80 14.64 15.19
N VAL A 158 -10.40 14.90 14.03
CA VAL A 158 -9.73 15.59 12.91
C VAL A 158 -9.47 17.05 13.30
N GLY A 159 -8.26 17.54 13.04
CA GLY A 159 -7.76 18.83 13.48
C GLY A 159 -7.14 18.84 14.87
N THR A 160 -7.20 17.73 15.63
CA THR A 160 -6.58 17.60 16.96
C THR A 160 -5.65 16.40 17.03
N ASP A 161 -6.15 15.22 16.67
CA ASP A 161 -5.38 13.97 16.66
C ASP A 161 -4.94 13.56 15.25
N LEU A 162 -5.67 14.03 14.22
CA LEU A 162 -5.43 13.73 12.81
C LEU A 162 -5.44 15.01 11.97
N ALA A 163 -4.71 15.06 10.85
CA ALA A 163 -4.59 16.24 9.98
C ALA A 163 -4.22 17.51 10.76
N THR A 164 -3.17 17.41 11.55
CA THR A 164 -2.68 18.49 12.42
C THR A 164 -1.65 19.38 11.73
N THR A 165 -1.33 19.13 10.45
CA THR A 165 -0.35 19.93 9.70
C THR A 165 -0.91 21.34 9.47
N PRO A 166 -0.24 22.40 9.94
CA PRO A 166 -0.74 23.77 9.80
C PRO A 166 -0.94 24.18 8.34
N GLY A 167 -2.10 24.73 8.03
CA GLY A 167 -2.47 25.19 6.70
C GLY A 167 -3.78 25.97 6.69
N ASP A 168 -4.00 26.70 5.59
CA ASP A 168 -5.17 27.56 5.38
C ASP A 168 -5.97 27.10 4.17
N VAL A 169 -7.29 27.27 4.22
CA VAL A 169 -8.15 27.11 3.04
C VAL A 169 -8.00 28.35 2.16
N VAL A 170 -7.40 28.19 0.98
CA VAL A 170 -7.10 29.28 0.03
C VAL A 170 -8.10 29.39 -1.12
N LEU A 171 -8.86 28.32 -1.38
CA LEU A 171 -9.97 28.32 -2.32
C LEU A 171 -11.11 27.48 -1.74
N LYS A 172 -12.35 27.95 -1.87
CA LYS A 172 -13.55 27.20 -1.52
C LYS A 172 -14.60 27.38 -2.60
N ASN A 173 -15.17 26.28 -3.06
CA ASN A 173 -16.30 26.28 -3.99
C ASN A 173 -17.35 25.24 -3.57
N ASP A 174 -18.33 24.97 -4.43
CA ASP A 174 -19.44 24.07 -4.12
C ASP A 174 -19.04 22.60 -3.88
N LEU A 175 -17.82 22.21 -4.27
CA LEU A 175 -17.34 20.83 -4.24
C LEU A 175 -16.05 20.63 -3.43
N ILE A 176 -15.16 21.63 -3.39
CA ILE A 176 -13.85 21.51 -2.74
C ILE A 176 -13.52 22.68 -1.82
N GLU A 177 -12.67 22.37 -0.85
CA GLU A 177 -11.77 23.31 -0.20
C GLU A 177 -10.34 22.96 -0.62
N LEU A 178 -9.57 23.93 -1.12
CA LEU A 178 -8.15 23.78 -1.40
C LEU A 178 -7.37 24.27 -0.19
N ILE A 179 -6.60 23.39 0.43
CA ILE A 179 -5.79 23.71 1.60
C ILE A 179 -4.36 23.94 1.12
N ARG A 180 -3.77 25.08 1.49
CA ARG A 180 -2.35 25.39 1.35
C ARG A 180 -1.68 25.21 2.70
N TYR A 181 -0.68 24.34 2.78
CA TYR A 181 0.05 24.12 4.02
C TYR A 181 1.13 25.19 4.23
N HIS A 182 1.31 25.61 5.48
CA HIS A 182 2.31 26.61 5.84
C HIS A 182 3.71 26.06 5.60
N PRO A 183 4.62 26.76 4.91
CA PRO A 183 5.98 26.27 4.68
C PRO A 183 6.77 26.17 5.98
N THR A 184 7.70 25.22 6.06
CA THR A 184 8.65 25.06 7.18
C THR A 184 10.08 25.49 6.85
N THR A 185 10.33 25.86 5.59
CA THR A 185 11.65 26.29 5.10
C THR A 185 11.59 27.72 4.56
N ASP A 186 12.70 28.46 4.67
CA ASP A 186 12.81 29.84 4.16
C ASP A 186 12.82 29.92 2.63
N LYS A 187 13.32 28.86 1.98
CA LYS A 187 13.39 28.72 0.53
C LYS A 187 12.55 27.53 0.11
N LEU A 188 11.73 27.76 -0.91
CA LEU A 188 10.87 26.73 -1.51
C LEU A 188 11.37 26.37 -2.90
N HIS A 189 11.05 25.16 -3.33
CA HIS A 189 11.13 24.78 -4.73
C HIS A 189 10.22 25.68 -5.58
N PRO A 190 10.61 26.02 -6.83
CA PRO A 190 9.82 26.92 -7.67
C PRO A 190 8.43 26.39 -7.99
N GLU A 191 8.32 25.08 -8.25
CA GLU A 191 7.07 24.45 -8.62
C GLU A 191 6.33 23.86 -7.40
N PRO A 192 5.08 24.27 -7.13
CA PRO A 192 4.29 23.70 -6.04
C PRO A 192 3.80 22.29 -6.35
N ILE A 193 3.40 21.56 -5.30
CA ILE A 193 2.77 20.25 -5.39
C ILE A 193 1.25 20.39 -5.14
N LEU A 194 0.44 19.93 -6.09
CA LEU A 194 -1.01 19.75 -5.96
C LEU A 194 -1.36 18.27 -5.74
N ILE A 195 -1.96 17.97 -4.59
CA ILE A 195 -2.43 16.64 -4.23
C ILE A 195 -3.94 16.52 -4.50
N VAL A 196 -4.32 15.56 -5.33
CA VAL A 196 -5.70 15.23 -5.67
C VAL A 196 -6.07 13.87 -5.06
N PRO A 197 -6.67 13.81 -3.86
CA PRO A 197 -7.10 12.56 -3.25
C PRO A 197 -8.38 12.03 -3.90
N ALA A 198 -8.71 10.76 -3.65
CA ALA A 198 -10.01 10.20 -3.98
C ALA A 198 -11.10 10.80 -3.07
N TRP A 199 -12.30 11.08 -3.60
CA TRP A 199 -13.43 11.59 -2.81
C TRP A 199 -14.15 10.52 -1.97
N ILE A 200 -13.86 9.23 -2.20
CA ILE A 200 -14.38 8.10 -1.40
C ILE A 200 -13.78 8.11 0.01
N MET A 201 -12.51 8.53 0.13
CA MET A 201 -11.84 8.71 1.41
C MET A 201 -11.60 10.19 1.68
N LYS A 202 -11.30 10.54 2.93
CA LYS A 202 -10.95 11.91 3.27
C LYS A 202 -9.47 12.19 3.02
N TYR A 203 -9.17 13.45 2.69
CA TYR A 203 -7.82 13.89 2.32
C TYR A 203 -6.77 13.56 3.40
N TYR A 204 -7.18 13.55 4.68
CA TYR A 204 -6.31 13.28 5.82
C TYR A 204 -5.69 11.89 5.85
N ILE A 205 -6.05 10.97 4.94
CA ILE A 205 -5.26 9.74 4.75
C ILE A 205 -3.80 10.03 4.33
N LEU A 206 -3.56 11.18 3.71
CA LEU A 206 -2.23 11.67 3.32
C LEU A 206 -1.63 12.60 4.39
N ASP A 207 -2.37 12.86 5.47
CA ASP A 207 -1.99 13.75 6.57
C ASP A 207 -2.57 13.20 7.89
N LEU A 208 -2.10 12.00 8.31
CA LEU A 208 -2.65 11.31 9.47
C LEU A 208 -2.14 11.92 10.78
N THR A 209 -1.04 11.39 11.33
CA THR A 209 -0.37 11.96 12.51
C THR A 209 0.88 12.72 12.08
N ALA A 210 1.49 13.47 12.99
CA ALA A 210 2.73 14.20 12.71
C ALA A 210 3.86 13.28 12.18
N GLU A 211 3.95 12.05 12.70
CA GLU A 211 4.94 11.05 12.28
C GLU A 211 4.54 10.31 11.00
N ARG A 212 3.28 10.46 10.55
CA ARG A 212 2.69 9.72 9.43
C ARG A 212 1.92 10.66 8.49
N SER A 213 2.58 11.74 8.08
CA SER A 213 2.03 12.71 7.15
C SER A 213 2.92 12.85 5.92
N LEU A 214 2.39 12.48 4.76
CA LEU A 214 3.05 12.73 3.47
C LEU A 214 3.13 14.24 3.21
N VAL A 215 2.08 14.97 3.58
CA VAL A 215 2.04 16.43 3.46
C VAL A 215 3.17 17.07 4.26
N ALA A 216 3.30 16.72 5.54
CA ALA A 216 4.35 17.28 6.41
C ALA A 216 5.74 16.95 5.85
N TYR A 217 5.95 15.70 5.40
CA TYR A 217 7.19 15.31 4.75
C TYR A 217 7.52 16.17 3.53
N LEU A 218 6.59 16.33 2.58
CA LEU A 218 6.81 17.11 1.36
C LEU A 218 7.09 18.58 1.65
N ARG A 219 6.33 19.16 2.59
CA ARG A 219 6.56 20.53 3.08
C ARG A 219 7.96 20.67 3.68
N ASP A 220 8.39 19.72 4.51
CA ASP A 220 9.70 19.74 5.16
C ASP A 220 10.86 19.51 4.18
N GLN A 221 10.58 18.95 3.00
CA GLN A 221 11.53 18.93 1.87
C GLN A 221 11.59 20.27 1.11
N GLY A 222 10.83 21.28 1.51
CA GLY A 222 10.85 22.61 0.90
C GLY A 222 9.91 22.77 -0.28
N PHE A 223 8.90 21.91 -0.45
CA PHE A 223 7.84 22.15 -1.44
C PHE A 223 6.72 23.00 -0.85
N GLU A 224 6.13 23.86 -1.69
CA GLU A 224 4.82 24.42 -1.39
C GLU A 224 3.75 23.37 -1.69
N VAL A 225 2.96 22.99 -0.69
CA VAL A 225 2.03 21.84 -0.80
C VAL A 225 0.59 22.31 -0.70
N PHE A 226 -0.21 21.87 -1.67
CA PHE A 226 -1.65 22.07 -1.74
C PHE A 226 -2.37 20.72 -1.78
N ILE A 227 -3.51 20.61 -1.09
CA ILE A 227 -4.36 19.41 -1.16
C ILE A 227 -5.83 19.78 -1.35
N ILE A 228 -6.52 19.00 -2.19
CA ILE A 228 -7.97 19.12 -2.36
C ILE A 228 -8.69 18.35 -1.25
N SER A 229 -9.50 19.06 -0.46
CA SER A 229 -10.47 18.50 0.48
C SER A 229 -11.85 18.48 -0.17
N TRP A 230 -12.34 17.29 -0.51
CA TRP A 230 -13.66 17.11 -1.11
C TRP A 230 -14.80 17.25 -0.09
N LYS A 231 -15.85 17.99 -0.48
CA LYS A 231 -17.13 18.04 0.21
C LYS A 231 -17.70 16.62 0.37
N ASN A 232 -18.34 16.35 1.51
CA ASN A 232 -19.18 15.15 1.64
C ASN A 232 -20.47 15.38 0.86
N PRO A 233 -20.76 14.58 -0.20
CA PRO A 233 -21.94 14.80 -1.01
C PRO A 233 -23.22 14.56 -0.18
N GLY A 234 -24.17 15.48 -0.32
CA GLY A 234 -25.53 15.34 0.22
C GLY A 234 -26.52 14.88 -0.86
N ALA A 235 -27.80 14.77 -0.49
CA ALA A 235 -28.86 14.38 -1.43
C ALA A 235 -28.99 15.36 -2.62
N SER A 236 -28.70 16.65 -2.41
CA SER A 236 -28.69 17.67 -3.46
C SER A 236 -27.59 17.47 -4.51
N ASP A 237 -26.55 16.70 -4.18
CA ASP A 237 -25.37 16.50 -5.02
C ASP A 237 -25.51 15.25 -5.92
N ALA A 238 -26.68 14.59 -5.93
CA ALA A 238 -26.91 13.33 -6.65
C ALA A 238 -26.74 13.43 -8.17
N HIS A 239 -26.87 14.64 -8.73
CA HIS A 239 -26.74 14.89 -10.17
C HIS A 239 -25.37 15.41 -10.60
N LEU A 240 -24.40 15.49 -9.68
CA LEU A 240 -23.04 15.89 -10.02
C LEU A 240 -22.43 14.89 -11.01
N SER A 241 -21.95 15.41 -12.14
CA SER A 241 -21.32 14.61 -13.18
C SER A 241 -19.81 14.51 -12.96
N MET A 242 -19.15 13.54 -13.62
CA MET A 242 -17.68 13.47 -13.64
C MET A 242 -17.04 14.78 -14.13
N GLN A 243 -17.68 15.44 -15.11
CA GLN A 243 -17.23 16.73 -15.63
C GLN A 243 -17.24 17.81 -14.53
N THR A 244 -18.28 17.82 -13.69
CA THR A 244 -18.37 18.74 -12.55
C THR A 244 -17.24 18.52 -11.54
N TYR A 245 -16.85 17.27 -11.27
CA TYR A 245 -15.70 16.95 -10.41
C TYR A 245 -14.36 17.39 -11.00
N LEU A 246 -14.20 17.32 -12.33
CA LEU A 246 -12.99 17.80 -13.00
C LEU A 246 -12.90 19.33 -12.96
N ASP A 247 -14.00 20.02 -13.23
CA ASP A 247 -14.05 21.48 -13.33
C ASP A 247 -13.93 22.15 -11.97
N LEU A 248 -14.75 21.73 -10.99
CA LEU A 248 -14.72 22.30 -9.64
C LEU A 248 -13.61 21.71 -8.77
N GLY A 249 -12.95 20.63 -9.20
CA GLY A 249 -11.85 19.99 -8.49
C GLY A 249 -10.48 20.38 -9.04
N PRO A 250 -9.77 19.49 -9.74
CA PRO A 250 -8.40 19.72 -10.22
C PRO A 250 -8.26 20.98 -11.08
N ARG A 251 -9.21 21.29 -11.98
CA ARG A 251 -9.10 22.47 -12.86
C ARG A 251 -9.21 23.76 -12.07
N ALA A 252 -10.20 23.89 -11.18
CA ALA A 252 -10.34 25.05 -10.31
C ALA A 252 -9.08 25.26 -9.44
N ALA A 253 -8.51 24.17 -8.89
CA ALA A 253 -7.28 24.25 -8.12
C ALA A 253 -6.09 24.72 -8.98
N LEU A 254 -5.88 24.13 -10.16
CA LEU A 254 -4.81 24.54 -11.08
C LEU A 254 -4.97 26.01 -11.51
N THR A 255 -6.18 26.45 -11.84
CA THR A 255 -6.46 27.86 -12.16
C THR A 255 -6.11 28.78 -10.99
N HIS A 256 -6.42 28.39 -9.74
CA HIS A 256 -6.02 29.16 -8.57
C HIS A 256 -4.49 29.25 -8.43
N LEU A 257 -3.78 28.14 -8.59
CA LEU A 257 -2.30 28.09 -8.53
C LEU A 257 -1.67 28.97 -9.62
N LYS A 258 -2.19 28.92 -10.85
CA LYS A 258 -1.73 29.79 -11.95
C LYS A 258 -1.91 31.27 -11.64
N HIS A 259 -3.07 31.67 -11.12
CA HIS A 259 -3.30 33.06 -10.69
C HIS A 259 -2.39 33.48 -9.53
N GLY A 260 -1.94 32.53 -8.71
CA GLY A 260 -0.92 32.72 -7.68
C GLY A 260 0.52 32.84 -8.22
N GLY A 261 0.74 32.70 -9.53
CA GLY A 261 2.04 32.84 -10.18
C GLY A 261 2.76 31.53 -10.48
N ALA A 262 2.14 30.36 -10.24
CA ALA A 262 2.74 29.08 -10.60
C ALA A 262 2.64 28.85 -12.12
N GLU A 263 3.78 28.87 -12.82
CA GLU A 263 3.84 28.51 -14.25
C GLU A 263 3.72 27.01 -14.48
N ARG A 264 4.27 26.21 -13.57
CA ARG A 264 4.30 24.75 -13.62
C ARG A 264 3.97 24.17 -12.26
N VAL A 265 3.23 23.07 -12.24
CA VAL A 265 2.75 22.42 -11.02
C VAL A 265 3.06 20.93 -11.10
N HIS A 266 3.66 20.39 -10.03
CA HIS A 266 3.73 18.95 -9.81
C HIS A 266 2.36 18.49 -9.31
N ALA A 267 1.72 17.55 -10.00
CA ALA A 267 0.43 17.03 -9.56
C ALA A 267 0.52 15.55 -9.22
N VAL A 268 -0.04 15.17 -8.07
CA VAL A 268 -0.11 13.78 -7.63
C VAL A 268 -1.55 13.40 -7.33
N GLY A 269 -2.02 12.32 -7.96
CA GLY A 269 -3.35 11.79 -7.74
C GLY A 269 -3.30 10.51 -6.93
N TYR A 270 -4.15 10.41 -5.90
CA TYR A 270 -4.23 9.22 -5.04
C TYR A 270 -5.53 8.44 -5.29
N CYS A 271 -5.39 7.16 -5.63
CA CYS A 271 -6.50 6.27 -5.97
C CYS A 271 -7.38 6.88 -7.10
N LEU A 272 -8.68 7.04 -6.89
CA LEU A 272 -9.60 7.65 -7.84
C LEU A 272 -9.25 9.11 -8.19
N GLY A 273 -8.55 9.81 -7.29
CA GLY A 273 -8.00 11.14 -7.59
C GLY A 273 -6.93 11.10 -8.68
N GLY A 274 -6.20 9.97 -8.79
CA GLY A 274 -5.32 9.66 -9.92
C GLY A 274 -6.08 9.58 -11.24
N THR A 275 -7.23 8.90 -11.25
CA THR A 275 -8.08 8.84 -12.45
C THR A 275 -8.57 10.23 -12.87
N LEU A 276 -9.04 11.07 -11.94
CA LEU A 276 -9.42 12.45 -12.26
C LEU A 276 -8.25 13.25 -12.82
N LEU A 277 -7.09 13.16 -12.17
CA LEU A 277 -5.92 13.90 -12.57
C LEU A 277 -5.43 13.48 -13.95
N SER A 278 -5.44 12.18 -14.26
CA SER A 278 -5.11 11.68 -15.61
C SER A 278 -6.07 12.21 -16.68
N ILE A 279 -7.38 12.28 -16.39
CA ILE A 279 -8.35 12.86 -17.32
C ILE A 279 -8.10 14.37 -17.49
N ALA A 280 -7.83 15.08 -16.39
CA ALA A 280 -7.52 16.51 -16.43
C ALA A 280 -6.23 16.79 -17.23
N ALA A 281 -5.19 15.98 -17.04
CA ALA A 281 -3.92 16.08 -17.76
C ALA A 281 -4.09 15.81 -19.25
N ALA A 282 -4.83 14.75 -19.62
CA ALA A 282 -5.13 14.46 -21.02
C ALA A 282 -5.91 15.58 -21.70
N ALA A 283 -6.86 16.20 -20.99
CA ALA A 283 -7.60 17.35 -21.50
C ALA A 283 -6.71 18.60 -21.64
N ALA A 284 -5.83 18.87 -20.66
CA ALA A 284 -4.87 19.97 -20.73
C ALA A 284 -3.92 19.82 -21.92
N ALA A 285 -3.38 18.61 -22.16
CA ALA A 285 -2.51 18.33 -23.29
C ALA A 285 -3.22 18.55 -24.65
N ARG A 286 -4.49 18.11 -24.77
CA ARG A 286 -5.31 18.38 -25.96
C ARG A 286 -5.49 19.88 -26.20
N ASP A 287 -5.67 20.64 -25.13
CA ASP A 287 -5.92 22.09 -25.17
C ASP A 287 -4.62 22.92 -25.17
N GLN A 288 -3.45 22.27 -25.30
CA GLN A 288 -2.10 22.86 -25.31
C GLN A 288 -1.74 23.66 -24.05
N ASP A 289 -2.28 23.25 -22.90
CA ASP A 289 -1.98 23.82 -21.59
C ASP A 289 -0.82 23.05 -20.92
N SER A 290 0.35 23.69 -20.82
CA SER A 290 1.60 23.11 -20.29
C SER A 290 1.79 23.26 -18.78
N THR A 291 0.74 23.59 -18.03
CA THR A 291 0.86 23.87 -16.58
C THR A 291 1.15 22.62 -15.75
N LEU A 292 0.68 21.46 -16.18
CA LEU A 292 0.95 20.20 -15.50
C LEU A 292 2.31 19.67 -15.95
N LEU A 293 3.18 19.37 -14.99
CA LEU A 293 4.41 18.64 -15.26
C LEU A 293 4.09 17.16 -15.49
N ASP A 294 4.63 16.60 -16.57
CA ASP A 294 4.66 15.15 -16.77
C ASP A 294 5.44 14.51 -15.61
N GLY A 295 4.80 13.56 -14.93
CA GLY A 295 5.35 12.82 -13.80
C GLY A 295 6.38 11.78 -14.20
#